data_AF-A0A820GIG7-F1
#
_entry.id   AF-A0A820GIG7-F1
#
_cell.length_a   1.000
_cell.length_b   1.000
_cell.length_c   1.000
_cell.angle_alpha   90.00
_cell.angle_beta   90.00
_cell.angle_gamma   90.00
#
_symmetry.space_group_name_H-M   'P 1'
#
loop_
_entity.id
_entity.type
_entity.pdbx_description
1 polymer ?
#
loop_
_entity_poly.entity_id
_entity_poly.type
_entity_poly.pdbx_seq_one_letter_code
_entity_poly.pdbx_strand_id
1 'polypeptide(L)'
;SIDQSSSTTSLNKPFPTASGDECPNLFINYLSRIHRDDDFNILLKGFCRLLNNPLIQTYLPGSCKKIGFYQELLILFWKFCDRNKKFLYHALKSSEILDLVVPILYFLNDARSDTSRIGLMHIGVFILLLLSGERNFGVRLNKPYATRIPMDIPVFTGTHADLLIIVFHKIIVSAHQRLQPLYDCLLTIIVNISPYLKTLSMVSSNKLLHLFEAFSSPWFLLAASDNHHLVFFLLEAFNNLIQYQFDGNANLVYTIIRKRQVFFSLSNLATDSQTIAKLSVRNANTTSTSSKKNIDTSTNKQTIFQTNLKSPANDEPQLNKDFSLQQQQSNSSSTVLLSNAMIATLAETPCK
;
A
#
# COMPACT_ATOMS: atom_id res chain seq x y z
N SER A 1 -18.33 55.53 -61.58
CA SER A 1 -17.05 56.12 -61.18
C SER A 1 -16.86 55.83 -59.71
N ILE A 2 -16.05 54.83 -59.34
CA ILE A 2 -14.64 55.01 -58.89
C ILE A 2 -14.66 55.89 -57.62
N ASP A 3 -14.32 55.46 -56.39
CA ASP A 3 -13.12 54.70 -56.02
C ASP A 3 -13.15 54.08 -54.60
N GLN A 4 -12.18 53.20 -54.37
CA GLN A 4 -11.81 52.46 -53.15
C GLN A 4 -11.20 53.33 -52.03
N SER A 5 -11.20 52.86 -50.77
CA SER A 5 -9.98 52.61 -49.95
C SER A 5 -10.18 52.53 -48.40
N SER A 6 -9.76 51.38 -47.85
CA SER A 6 -8.98 51.13 -46.61
C SER A 6 -9.36 51.69 -45.22
N SER A 7 -9.79 50.77 -44.36
CA SER A 7 -9.24 50.39 -43.03
C SER A 7 -8.20 51.31 -42.34
N THR A 8 -8.50 51.74 -41.10
CA THR A 8 -7.79 51.41 -39.84
C THR A 8 -8.21 52.40 -38.73
N THR A 9 -8.74 51.92 -37.61
CA THR A 9 -8.77 52.71 -36.37
C THR A 9 -8.60 51.80 -35.15
N SER A 10 -7.33 51.64 -34.82
CA SER A 10 -6.72 51.54 -33.48
C SER A 10 -7.57 50.97 -32.32
N LEU A 11 -7.10 49.82 -31.86
CA LEU A 11 -7.08 49.41 -30.46
C LEU A 11 -6.75 50.58 -29.52
N ASN A 12 -7.55 50.73 -28.46
CA ASN A 12 -7.08 50.98 -27.10
C ASN A 12 -8.26 50.94 -26.13
N LYS A 13 -8.50 49.77 -25.54
CA LYS A 13 -9.15 49.67 -24.23
C LYS A 13 -8.13 49.10 -23.25
N PRO A 14 -8.05 49.67 -22.04
CA PRO A 14 -6.94 49.43 -21.13
C PRO A 14 -6.95 48.00 -20.60
N PHE A 15 -5.76 47.43 -20.51
CA PHE A 15 -5.49 46.17 -19.82
C PHE A 15 -6.03 46.22 -18.39
N PRO A 16 -6.80 45.22 -17.93
CA PRO A 16 -6.88 44.95 -16.50
C PRO A 16 -5.54 44.32 -16.08
N THR A 17 -4.69 45.12 -15.46
CA THR A 17 -3.64 44.61 -14.57
C THR A 17 -4.31 44.04 -13.32
N ALA A 18 -4.52 42.73 -13.30
CA ALA A 18 -4.87 41.97 -12.11
C ALA A 18 -4.14 40.63 -12.17
N SER A 19 -3.25 40.43 -11.19
CA SER A 19 -2.77 39.18 -10.58
C SER A 19 -2.81 37.90 -11.42
N GLY A 20 -1.65 37.24 -11.56
CA GLY A 20 -1.48 35.96 -12.28
C GLY A 20 -2.47 34.87 -11.88
N ASP A 21 -3.57 34.81 -12.61
CA ASP A 21 -4.59 33.77 -12.51
C ASP A 21 -4.29 32.77 -13.63
N GLU A 22 -3.63 31.67 -13.27
CA GLU A 22 -3.49 30.51 -14.15
C GLU A 22 -4.86 30.14 -14.69
N CYS A 23 -5.06 30.10 -16.02
CA CYS A 23 -6.31 29.58 -16.60
C CYS A 23 -6.63 28.22 -15.96
N PRO A 24 -7.64 28.13 -15.08
CA PRO A 24 -7.82 26.93 -14.28
C PRO A 24 -8.22 25.80 -15.22
N ASN A 25 -7.55 24.65 -15.11
CA ASN A 25 -7.79 23.50 -15.98
C ASN A 25 -9.30 23.19 -16.03
N LEU A 26 -9.91 23.48 -17.19
CA LEU A 26 -11.36 23.41 -17.38
C LEU A 26 -11.90 22.00 -17.12
N PHE A 27 -11.14 20.96 -17.47
CA PHE A 27 -11.53 19.57 -17.20
C PHE A 27 -11.59 19.27 -15.71
N ILE A 28 -10.62 19.75 -14.93
CA ILE A 28 -10.63 19.60 -13.47
C ILE A 28 -11.81 20.35 -12.86
N ASN A 29 -12.13 21.55 -13.37
CA ASN A 29 -13.28 22.33 -12.93
C ASN A 29 -14.61 21.63 -13.23
N TYR A 30 -14.78 21.07 -14.44
CA TYR A 30 -16.00 20.34 -14.76
C TYR A 30 -16.14 19.04 -13.95
N LEU A 31 -15.03 18.32 -13.74
CA LEU A 31 -15.01 17.10 -12.94
C LEU A 31 -15.40 17.36 -11.48
N SER A 32 -14.93 18.46 -10.88
CA SER A 32 -15.26 18.80 -9.49
C SER A 32 -16.73 19.20 -9.30
N ARG A 33 -17.41 19.62 -10.38
CA ARG A 33 -18.83 20.01 -10.38
C ARG A 33 -19.81 18.84 -10.53
N ILE A 34 -19.35 17.65 -10.90
CA ILE A 34 -20.20 16.45 -10.95
C ILE A 34 -20.68 16.14 -9.53
N HIS A 35 -21.99 15.95 -9.35
CA HIS A 35 -22.57 15.78 -8.02
C HIS A 35 -23.79 14.86 -7.97
N ARG A 36 -24.31 14.40 -9.10
CA ARG A 36 -25.48 13.50 -9.12
C ARG A 36 -25.02 12.07 -8.83
N ASP A 37 -25.75 11.39 -7.95
CA ASP A 37 -25.45 10.01 -7.56
C ASP A 37 -25.53 9.04 -8.75
N ASP A 38 -26.47 9.27 -9.68
CA ASP A 38 -26.58 8.48 -10.92
C ASP A 38 -25.32 8.56 -11.77
N ASP A 39 -24.76 9.77 -11.93
CA ASP A 39 -23.53 9.99 -12.69
C ASP A 39 -22.36 9.29 -12.01
N PHE A 40 -22.27 9.37 -10.68
CA PHE A 40 -21.26 8.66 -9.91
C PHE A 40 -21.39 7.14 -10.02
N ASN A 41 -22.60 6.59 -10.02
CA ASN A 41 -22.85 5.17 -10.24
C ASN A 41 -22.38 4.71 -11.63
N ILE A 42 -22.70 5.48 -12.68
CA ILE A 42 -22.27 5.18 -14.05
C ILE A 42 -20.73 5.19 -14.13
N LEU A 43 -20.10 6.21 -13.55
CA LEU A 43 -18.63 6.33 -13.52
C LEU A 43 -17.99 5.16 -12.77
N LEU A 44 -18.47 4.86 -11.56
CA LEU A 44 -17.93 3.79 -10.73
C LEU A 44 -18.03 2.42 -11.42
N LYS A 45 -19.22 2.07 -11.93
CA LYS A 45 -19.45 0.84 -12.70
C LYS A 45 -18.59 0.81 -13.97
N GLY A 46 -18.40 1.96 -14.61
CA GLY A 46 -17.50 2.13 -15.74
C GLY A 46 -16.06 1.75 -15.39
N PHE A 47 -15.51 2.32 -14.31
CA PHE A 47 -14.18 1.98 -13.82
C PHE A 47 -14.06 0.49 -13.47
N CYS A 48 -15.02 -0.06 -12.72
CA CYS A 48 -15.03 -1.48 -12.36
C CYS A 48 -14.99 -2.38 -13.60
N ARG A 49 -15.87 -2.12 -14.58
CA ARG A 49 -15.96 -2.91 -15.81
C ARG A 49 -14.66 -2.85 -16.62
N LEU A 50 -14.08 -1.66 -16.77
CA LEU A 50 -12.89 -1.46 -17.60
C LEU A 50 -11.63 -2.04 -16.93
N LEU A 51 -11.47 -1.88 -15.60
CA LEU A 51 -10.32 -2.45 -14.87
C LEU A 51 -10.39 -3.97 -14.74
N ASN A 52 -11.58 -4.56 -14.64
CA ASN A 52 -11.72 -6.02 -14.57
C ASN A 52 -11.65 -6.70 -15.95
N ASN A 53 -11.81 -5.97 -17.06
CA ASN A 53 -11.81 -6.54 -18.41
C ASN A 53 -10.58 -7.44 -18.70
N PRO A 54 -9.33 -7.06 -18.36
CA PRO A 54 -8.17 -7.91 -18.60
C PRO A 54 -8.13 -9.19 -17.75
N LEU A 55 -8.90 -9.24 -16.65
CA LEU A 55 -8.93 -10.32 -15.65
C LEU A 55 -10.00 -11.38 -15.96
N ILE A 56 -10.95 -11.06 -16.83
CA ILE A 56 -12.00 -11.99 -17.23
C ILE A 56 -11.38 -13.11 -18.07
N GLN A 57 -11.49 -14.33 -17.58
CA GLN A 57 -11.16 -15.52 -18.36
C GLN A 57 -12.37 -15.89 -19.22
N THR A 58 -12.14 -16.03 -20.52
CA THR A 58 -13.10 -16.62 -21.45
C THR A 58 -12.59 -18.01 -21.85
N TYR A 59 -13.54 -18.92 -22.13
CA TYR A 59 -13.20 -20.29 -22.54
C TYR A 59 -12.37 -20.34 -23.83
N LEU A 60 -12.56 -19.36 -24.73
CA LEU A 60 -11.85 -19.30 -26.00
C LEU A 60 -10.77 -18.20 -25.97
N PRO A 61 -9.48 -18.56 -26.12
CA PRO A 61 -8.38 -17.58 -26.17
C PRO A 61 -8.62 -16.53 -27.26
N GLY A 62 -8.48 -15.24 -26.92
CA GLY A 62 -8.67 -14.13 -27.88
C GLY A 62 -10.13 -13.74 -28.14
N SER A 63 -11.11 -14.40 -27.52
CA SER A 63 -12.54 -14.09 -27.71
C SER A 63 -12.98 -12.75 -27.10
N CYS A 64 -12.18 -12.17 -26.22
CA CYS A 64 -12.40 -10.83 -25.67
C CYS A 64 -11.21 -9.93 -25.98
N LYS A 65 -11.49 -8.76 -26.56
CA LYS A 65 -10.50 -7.70 -26.71
C LYS A 65 -10.13 -7.18 -25.32
N LYS A 66 -8.86 -7.36 -24.94
CA LYS A 66 -8.31 -6.84 -23.69
C LYS A 66 -7.96 -5.36 -23.84
N ILE A 67 -8.28 -4.59 -22.81
CA ILE A 67 -7.91 -3.18 -22.71
C ILE A 67 -6.43 -3.06 -22.34
N GLY A 68 -5.69 -2.20 -23.05
CA GLY A 68 -4.27 -1.91 -22.79
C GLY A 68 -4.01 -0.65 -21.95
N PHE A 69 -5.00 0.23 -21.75
CA PHE A 69 -4.84 1.54 -21.11
C PHE A 69 -5.15 1.54 -19.59
N TYR A 70 -4.82 0.45 -18.89
CA TYR A 70 -5.16 0.33 -17.47
C TYR A 70 -4.40 1.33 -16.58
N GLN A 71 -3.22 1.79 -16.99
CA GLN A 71 -2.45 2.78 -16.23
C GLN A 71 -3.15 4.14 -16.24
N GLU A 72 -3.58 4.58 -17.42
CA GLU A 72 -4.33 5.81 -17.64
C GLU A 72 -5.66 5.78 -16.90
N LEU A 73 -6.32 4.62 -16.87
CA LEU A 73 -7.56 4.43 -16.15
C LEU A 73 -7.39 4.56 -14.62
N LEU A 74 -6.28 4.05 -14.07
CA LEU A 74 -5.96 4.21 -12.66
C LEU A 74 -5.64 5.67 -12.31
N ILE A 75 -4.88 6.37 -13.16
CA ILE A 75 -4.60 7.80 -12.99
C ILE A 75 -5.91 8.59 -13.01
N LEU A 76 -6.79 8.28 -13.97
CA LEU A 76 -8.10 8.93 -14.09
C LEU A 76 -8.91 8.69 -12.82
N PHE A 77 -9.04 7.45 -12.36
CA PHE A 77 -9.75 7.11 -11.13
C PHE A 77 -9.18 7.87 -9.91
N TRP A 78 -7.85 7.91 -9.78
CA TRP A 78 -7.19 8.67 -8.73
C TRP A 78 -7.56 10.16 -8.78
N LYS A 79 -7.51 10.79 -9.97
CA LYS A 79 -7.89 12.19 -10.12
C LYS A 79 -9.38 12.44 -9.83
N PHE A 80 -10.27 11.51 -10.15
CA PHE A 80 -11.67 11.59 -9.73
C PHE A 80 -11.81 11.62 -8.21
N CYS A 81 -11.11 10.72 -7.50
CA CYS A 81 -11.14 10.65 -6.04
C CYS A 81 -10.48 11.87 -5.37
N ASP A 82 -9.40 12.39 -5.96
CA ASP A 82 -8.66 13.53 -5.43
C ASP A 82 -9.44 14.83 -5.59
N ARG A 83 -9.92 15.11 -6.82
CA ARG A 83 -10.56 16.38 -7.20
C ARG A 83 -12.05 16.46 -6.86
N ASN A 84 -12.73 15.33 -6.66
CA ASN A 84 -14.14 15.30 -6.30
C ASN A 84 -14.37 14.39 -5.08
N LYS A 85 -14.35 15.00 -3.88
CA LYS A 85 -14.56 14.27 -2.62
C LYS A 85 -15.96 13.63 -2.54
N LYS A 86 -16.98 14.19 -3.20
CA LYS A 86 -18.33 13.58 -3.24
C LYS A 86 -18.29 12.24 -3.96
N PHE A 87 -17.56 12.15 -5.08
CA PHE A 87 -17.34 10.89 -5.78
C PHE A 87 -16.59 9.88 -4.91
N LEU A 88 -15.53 10.31 -4.21
CA LEU A 88 -14.77 9.45 -3.29
C LEU A 88 -15.69 8.84 -2.20
N TYR A 89 -16.49 9.66 -1.51
CA TYR A 89 -17.43 9.17 -0.50
C TYR A 89 -18.50 8.26 -1.09
N HIS A 90 -19.01 8.57 -2.30
CA HIS A 90 -19.94 7.70 -3.02
C HIS A 90 -19.34 6.33 -3.32
N ALA A 91 -18.10 6.29 -3.84
CA ALA A 91 -17.37 5.07 -4.13
C ALA A 91 -17.16 4.23 -2.86
N LEU A 92 -16.76 4.85 -1.74
CA LEU A 92 -16.55 4.18 -0.46
C LEU A 92 -17.84 3.68 0.19
N LYS A 93 -18.97 4.36 -0.05
CA LYS A 93 -20.30 3.90 0.38
C LYS A 93 -20.77 2.71 -0.47
N SER A 94 -20.34 2.60 -1.73
CA SER A 94 -20.70 1.52 -2.64
C SER A 94 -19.94 0.22 -2.39
N SER A 95 -20.58 -0.94 -2.64
CA SER A 95 -19.92 -2.25 -2.56
C SER A 95 -19.03 -2.61 -3.73
N GLU A 96 -19.15 -1.83 -4.78
CA GLU A 96 -18.36 -1.98 -5.99
C GLU A 96 -16.91 -1.53 -5.79
N ILE A 97 -16.58 -0.86 -4.67
CA ILE A 97 -15.19 -0.48 -4.36
C ILE A 97 -14.27 -1.70 -4.28
N LEU A 98 -14.76 -2.85 -3.82
CA LEU A 98 -13.97 -4.09 -3.78
C LEU A 98 -13.67 -4.60 -5.19
N ASP A 99 -14.57 -4.37 -6.14
CA ASP A 99 -14.37 -4.69 -7.56
C ASP A 99 -13.33 -3.77 -8.21
N LEU A 100 -12.95 -2.66 -7.58
CA LEU A 100 -11.78 -1.85 -7.95
C LEU A 100 -10.50 -2.29 -7.23
N VAL A 101 -10.59 -2.65 -5.94
CA VAL A 101 -9.44 -3.08 -5.15
C VAL A 101 -8.78 -4.31 -5.75
N VAL A 102 -9.57 -5.30 -6.16
CA VAL A 102 -9.08 -6.56 -6.71
C VAL A 102 -8.21 -6.36 -7.97
N PRO A 103 -8.64 -5.63 -9.02
CA PRO A 103 -7.78 -5.36 -10.17
C PRO A 103 -6.56 -4.49 -9.83
N ILE A 104 -6.67 -3.53 -8.89
CA ILE A 104 -5.51 -2.75 -8.44
C ILE A 104 -4.46 -3.69 -7.85
N LEU A 105 -4.85 -4.57 -6.93
CA LEU A 105 -3.94 -5.54 -6.31
C LEU A 105 -3.35 -6.53 -7.33
N TYR A 106 -4.14 -6.94 -8.33
CA TYR A 106 -3.64 -7.75 -9.45
C TYR A 106 -2.50 -7.04 -10.20
N PHE A 107 -2.72 -5.80 -10.63
CA PHE A 107 -1.73 -5.05 -11.41
C PHE A 107 -0.48 -4.73 -10.58
N LEU A 108 -0.64 -4.43 -9.29
CA LEU A 108 0.49 -4.26 -8.38
C LEU A 108 1.29 -5.57 -8.24
N ASN A 109 0.62 -6.70 -8.09
CA ASN A 109 1.29 -7.98 -7.99
C ASN A 109 2.04 -8.32 -9.30
N ASP A 110 1.43 -8.10 -10.46
CA ASP A 110 2.05 -8.38 -11.76
C ASP A 110 3.25 -7.45 -12.08
N ALA A 111 3.17 -6.19 -11.67
CA ALA A 111 4.20 -5.19 -11.95
C ALA A 111 5.36 -5.16 -10.92
N ARG A 112 5.24 -5.84 -9.78
CA ARG A 112 6.21 -5.76 -8.65
C ARG A 112 7.67 -6.04 -9.03
N SER A 113 7.90 -6.90 -10.01
CA SER A 113 9.25 -7.31 -10.46
C SER A 113 9.73 -6.54 -11.68
N ASP A 114 8.87 -5.69 -12.27
CA ASP A 114 9.17 -4.96 -13.49
C ASP A 114 9.50 -3.51 -13.19
N THR A 115 10.76 -3.16 -13.40
CA THR A 115 11.25 -1.82 -13.10
C THR A 115 10.80 -0.73 -14.07
N SER A 116 10.25 -1.10 -15.24
CA SER A 116 9.64 -0.14 -16.16
C SER A 116 8.26 0.34 -15.68
N ARG A 117 7.61 -0.43 -14.80
CA ARG A 117 6.25 -0.18 -14.31
C ARG A 117 6.20 0.39 -12.88
N ILE A 118 7.27 1.04 -12.43
CA ILE A 118 7.33 1.67 -11.10
C ILE A 118 6.26 2.75 -10.93
N GLY A 119 5.95 3.52 -11.98
CA GLY A 119 4.89 4.54 -11.93
C GLY A 119 3.52 3.93 -11.60
N LEU A 120 3.18 2.80 -12.22
CA LEU A 120 1.97 2.04 -11.92
C LEU A 120 1.94 1.57 -10.45
N MET A 121 3.08 1.13 -9.91
CA MET A 121 3.18 0.74 -8.50
C MET A 121 2.84 1.92 -7.58
N HIS A 122 3.40 3.11 -7.84
CA HIS A 122 3.12 4.30 -7.04
C HIS A 122 1.65 4.70 -7.11
N ILE A 123 1.08 4.76 -8.31
CA ILE A 123 -0.33 5.13 -8.51
C ILE A 123 -1.25 4.14 -7.78
N GLY A 124 -1.04 2.84 -7.93
CA GLY A 124 -1.87 1.83 -7.27
C GLY A 124 -1.76 1.89 -5.74
N VAL A 125 -0.56 2.06 -5.21
CA VAL A 125 -0.35 2.20 -3.76
C VAL A 125 -0.96 3.49 -3.22
N PHE A 126 -0.83 4.62 -3.92
CA PHE A 126 -1.43 5.89 -3.49
C PHE A 126 -2.95 5.90 -3.56
N ILE A 127 -3.56 5.21 -4.54
CA ILE A 127 -5.01 4.98 -4.54
C ILE A 127 -5.42 4.20 -3.29
N LEU A 128 -4.74 3.08 -2.99
CA LEU A 128 -5.06 2.28 -1.80
C LEU A 128 -4.81 3.06 -0.51
N LEU A 129 -3.77 3.90 -0.45
CA LEU A 129 -3.50 4.80 0.66
C LEU A 129 -4.64 5.79 0.88
N LEU A 130 -5.08 6.46 -0.19
CA LEU A 130 -6.22 7.38 -0.15
C LEU A 130 -7.49 6.68 0.34
N LEU A 131 -7.79 5.49 -0.18
CA LEU A 131 -8.98 4.73 0.23
C LEU A 131 -8.87 4.23 1.69
N SER A 132 -7.67 3.86 2.14
CA SER A 132 -7.44 3.33 3.49
C SER A 132 -7.69 4.34 4.60
N GLY A 133 -7.59 5.64 4.31
CA GLY A 133 -7.86 6.70 5.29
C GLY A 133 -9.31 6.75 5.77
N GLU A 134 -10.21 6.04 5.08
CA GLU A 134 -11.65 6.07 5.36
C GLU A 134 -12.13 4.80 6.04
N ARG A 135 -12.82 4.94 7.18
CA ARG A 135 -13.33 3.81 7.98
C ARG A 135 -14.14 2.80 7.17
N ASN A 136 -14.99 3.29 6.27
CA ASN A 136 -15.85 2.45 5.44
C ASN A 136 -15.04 1.47 4.58
N PHE A 137 -13.86 1.86 4.11
CA PHE A 137 -12.98 0.98 3.35
C PHE A 137 -12.51 -0.21 4.19
N GLY A 138 -11.96 0.05 5.37
CA GLY A 138 -11.48 -0.99 6.29
C GLY A 138 -12.57 -1.98 6.68
N VAL A 139 -13.78 -1.49 6.98
CA VAL A 139 -14.93 -2.35 7.29
C VAL A 139 -15.31 -3.24 6.10
N ARG A 140 -15.31 -2.68 4.88
CA ARG A 140 -15.69 -3.40 3.65
C ARG A 140 -14.71 -4.50 3.27
N LEU A 141 -13.42 -4.37 3.62
CA LEU A 141 -12.41 -5.39 3.33
C LEU A 141 -12.70 -6.74 4.00
N ASN A 142 -13.54 -6.78 5.03
CA ASN A 142 -13.98 -8.03 5.67
C ASN A 142 -14.90 -8.90 4.80
N LYS A 143 -15.38 -8.40 3.65
CA LYS A 143 -16.19 -9.22 2.75
C LYS A 143 -15.37 -10.44 2.30
N PRO A 144 -15.96 -11.66 2.29
CA PRO A 144 -15.27 -12.85 1.79
C PRO A 144 -14.77 -12.67 0.35
N TYR A 145 -13.55 -13.12 0.10
CA TYR A 145 -12.97 -13.11 -1.24
C TYR A 145 -13.31 -14.41 -1.97
N ALA A 146 -14.29 -14.33 -2.88
CA ALA A 146 -14.76 -15.49 -3.65
C ALA A 146 -14.13 -15.58 -5.06
N THR A 147 -13.74 -14.46 -5.63
CA THR A 147 -13.26 -14.36 -7.02
C THR A 147 -11.85 -14.92 -7.13
N ARG A 148 -11.65 -16.07 -7.79
CA ARG A 148 -10.31 -16.63 -7.99
C ARG A 148 -9.68 -16.09 -9.28
N ILE A 149 -8.94 -15.00 -9.16
CA ILE A 149 -8.15 -14.46 -10.27
C ILE A 149 -6.79 -15.18 -10.27
N PRO A 150 -6.25 -15.59 -11.44
CA PRO A 150 -4.93 -16.21 -11.53
C PRO A 150 -3.85 -15.19 -11.14
N MET A 151 -3.55 -15.12 -9.85
CA MET A 151 -2.45 -14.34 -9.29
C MET A 151 -1.38 -15.29 -8.80
N ASP A 152 -0.12 -14.94 -9.00
CA ASP A 152 1.00 -15.60 -8.35
C ASP A 152 0.98 -15.22 -6.86
N ILE A 153 0.17 -15.89 -6.05
CA ILE A 153 0.04 -15.79 -4.59
C ILE A 153 -0.31 -17.17 -4.01
N PRO A 154 0.02 -17.46 -2.73
CA PRO A 154 -0.39 -18.71 -2.10
C PRO A 154 -1.92 -18.85 -2.09
N VAL A 155 -2.42 -20.09 -2.20
CA VAL A 155 -3.84 -20.37 -2.03
C VAL A 155 -4.24 -20.08 -0.59
N PHE A 156 -5.31 -19.31 -0.41
CA PHE A 156 -5.86 -18.98 0.90
C PHE A 156 -7.39 -18.95 0.83
N THR A 157 -8.03 -19.07 1.98
CA THR A 157 -9.46 -18.82 2.16
C THR A 157 -9.59 -17.70 3.18
N GLY A 158 -10.21 -16.60 2.79
CA GLY A 158 -10.28 -15.40 3.62
C GLY A 158 -11.06 -14.27 2.98
N THR A 159 -10.75 -13.06 3.43
CA THR A 159 -11.41 -11.81 3.06
C THR A 159 -10.61 -11.02 2.03
N HIS A 160 -11.13 -9.88 1.58
CA HIS A 160 -10.35 -8.96 0.73
C HIS A 160 -9.17 -8.34 1.50
N ALA A 161 -9.28 -8.23 2.83
CA ALA A 161 -8.16 -7.80 3.68
C ALA A 161 -6.99 -8.79 3.60
N ASP A 162 -7.28 -10.09 3.58
CA ASP A 162 -6.26 -11.13 3.43
C ASP A 162 -5.54 -11.03 2.08
N LEU A 163 -6.28 -10.83 1.00
CA LEU A 163 -5.69 -10.61 -0.33
C LEU A 163 -4.73 -9.41 -0.31
N LEU A 164 -5.16 -8.29 0.27
CA LEU A 164 -4.36 -7.07 0.37
C LEU A 164 -3.06 -7.32 1.14
N ILE A 165 -3.14 -7.94 2.32
CA ILE A 165 -1.96 -8.25 3.15
C ILE A 165 -1.00 -9.20 2.42
N ILE A 166 -1.51 -10.24 1.76
CA ILE A 166 -0.68 -11.21 1.04
C ILE A 166 0.04 -10.55 -0.14
N VAL A 167 -0.65 -9.70 -0.91
CA VAL A 167 -0.04 -8.96 -2.02
C VAL A 167 0.99 -7.96 -1.50
N PHE A 168 0.70 -7.23 -0.43
CA PHE A 168 1.62 -6.26 0.16
C PHE A 168 2.88 -6.93 0.70
N HIS A 169 2.72 -8.05 1.41
CA HIS A 169 3.85 -8.89 1.81
C HIS A 169 4.67 -9.27 0.59
N LYS A 170 4.04 -9.77 -0.47
CA LYS A 170 4.77 -10.21 -1.67
C LYS A 170 5.52 -9.06 -2.34
N ILE A 171 4.94 -7.87 -2.40
CA ILE A 171 5.62 -6.66 -2.90
C ILE A 171 6.83 -6.38 -2.01
N ILE A 172 6.67 -6.28 -0.69
CA ILE A 172 7.78 -5.97 0.23
C ILE A 172 8.92 -7.01 0.15
N VAL A 173 8.59 -8.30 0.03
CA VAL A 173 9.59 -9.38 0.05
C VAL A 173 10.27 -9.60 -1.30
N SER A 174 9.54 -9.45 -2.41
CA SER A 174 10.02 -9.86 -3.75
C SER A 174 10.21 -8.71 -4.74
N ALA A 175 9.86 -7.48 -4.36
CA ALA A 175 10.08 -6.31 -5.20
C ALA A 175 11.56 -5.98 -5.40
N HIS A 176 11.83 -5.24 -6.48
CA HIS A 176 13.11 -4.59 -6.69
C HIS A 176 13.30 -3.39 -5.73
N GLN A 177 14.56 -3.08 -5.40
CA GLN A 177 14.98 -2.03 -4.47
C GLN A 177 14.34 -0.64 -4.69
N ARG A 178 14.00 -0.30 -5.93
CA ARG A 178 13.35 0.97 -6.26
C ARG A 178 11.94 1.14 -5.66
N LEU A 179 11.33 0.06 -5.15
CA LEU A 179 10.04 0.10 -4.47
C LEU A 179 10.14 0.27 -2.95
N GLN A 180 11.36 0.35 -2.39
CA GLN A 180 11.57 0.59 -0.96
C GLN A 180 10.85 1.85 -0.43
N PRO A 181 10.79 2.99 -1.15
CA PRO A 181 10.05 4.16 -0.69
C PRO A 181 8.53 3.92 -0.51
N LEU A 182 7.98 2.87 -1.12
CA LEU A 182 6.57 2.51 -0.97
C LEU A 182 6.30 1.67 0.29
N TYR A 183 7.33 1.16 0.98
CA TYR A 183 7.13 0.27 2.14
C TYR A 183 6.40 0.98 3.28
N ASP A 184 6.76 2.24 3.55
CA ASP A 184 6.06 3.08 4.52
C ASP A 184 4.59 3.24 4.15
N CYS A 185 4.28 3.49 2.87
CA CYS A 185 2.92 3.63 2.39
C CYS A 185 2.11 2.32 2.53
N LEU A 186 2.71 1.18 2.16
CA LEU A 186 2.08 -0.14 2.28
C LEU A 186 1.76 -0.50 3.73
N LEU A 187 2.70 -0.25 4.65
CA LEU A 187 2.48 -0.50 6.07
C LEU A 187 1.51 0.52 6.69
N THR A 188 1.54 1.78 6.26
CA THR A 188 0.55 2.79 6.68
C THR A 188 -0.86 2.38 6.31
N ILE A 189 -1.08 1.85 5.10
CA ILE A 189 -2.38 1.30 4.70
C ILE A 189 -2.82 0.18 5.65
N ILE A 190 -1.92 -0.75 6.01
CA ILE A 190 -2.23 -1.83 6.95
C ILE A 190 -2.62 -1.26 8.33
N VAL A 191 -1.89 -0.26 8.83
CA VAL A 191 -2.22 0.41 10.08
C VAL A 191 -3.60 1.07 10.00
N ASN A 192 -3.90 1.81 8.95
CA ASN A 192 -5.19 2.49 8.78
C ASN A 192 -6.38 1.53 8.80
N ILE A 193 -6.25 0.35 8.19
CA ILE A 193 -7.34 -0.64 8.14
C ILE A 193 -7.37 -1.56 9.37
N SER A 194 -6.26 -1.69 10.11
CA SER A 194 -6.09 -2.67 11.19
C SER A 194 -7.17 -2.65 12.28
N PRO A 195 -7.74 -1.51 12.73
CA PRO A 195 -8.80 -1.50 13.75
C PRO A 195 -10.11 -2.14 13.28
N TYR A 196 -10.27 -2.34 11.97
CA TYR A 196 -11.51 -2.78 11.35
C TYR A 196 -11.48 -4.23 10.84
N LEU A 197 -10.30 -4.89 10.84
CA LEU A 197 -10.16 -6.24 10.30
C LEU A 197 -10.62 -7.26 11.33
N LYS A 198 -11.77 -7.89 11.10
CA LYS A 198 -12.43 -8.77 12.06
C LYS A 198 -11.79 -10.15 12.13
N THR A 199 -11.47 -10.74 10.98
CA THR A 199 -11.05 -12.15 10.91
C THR A 199 -9.93 -12.33 9.88
N LEU A 200 -8.69 -12.18 10.33
CA LEU A 200 -7.53 -12.52 9.50
C LEU A 200 -7.36 -14.03 9.38
N SER A 201 -7.07 -14.48 8.17
CA SER A 201 -6.67 -15.87 7.93
C SER A 201 -5.31 -16.17 8.54
N MET A 202 -5.07 -17.45 8.85
CA MET A 202 -3.79 -17.92 9.34
C MET A 202 -2.63 -17.58 8.38
N VAL A 203 -2.87 -17.58 7.07
CA VAL A 203 -1.87 -17.20 6.06
C VAL A 203 -1.47 -15.74 6.24
N SER A 204 -2.42 -14.81 6.26
CA SER A 204 -2.15 -13.37 6.43
C SER A 204 -1.47 -13.05 7.75
N SER A 205 -1.90 -13.69 8.84
CA SER A 205 -1.24 -13.55 10.16
C SER A 205 0.24 -13.95 10.10
N ASN A 206 0.55 -15.08 9.48
CA ASN A 206 1.95 -15.50 9.27
C ASN A 206 2.73 -14.53 8.38
N LYS A 207 2.10 -13.96 7.34
CA LYS A 207 2.75 -12.95 6.49
C LYS A 207 3.10 -11.68 7.24
N LEU A 208 2.19 -11.14 8.06
CA LEU A 208 2.49 -9.96 8.88
C LEU A 208 3.64 -10.23 9.86
N LEU A 209 3.62 -11.38 10.53
CA LEU A 209 4.68 -11.73 11.49
C LEU A 209 6.02 -12.01 10.81
N HIS A 210 6.00 -12.52 9.58
CA HIS A 210 7.21 -12.67 8.78
C HIS A 210 7.83 -11.32 8.39
N LEU A 211 7.01 -10.31 8.07
CA LEU A 211 7.52 -8.94 7.88
C LEU A 211 8.10 -8.40 9.18
N PHE A 212 7.42 -8.62 10.30
CA PHE A 212 7.89 -8.15 11.61
C PHE A 212 9.24 -8.75 11.96
N GLU A 213 9.39 -10.07 11.85
CA GLU A 213 10.66 -10.77 12.10
C GLU A 213 11.81 -10.27 11.24
N ALA A 214 11.54 -10.01 9.95
CA ALA A 214 12.52 -9.45 9.05
C ALA A 214 12.94 -8.02 9.44
N PHE A 215 11.96 -7.15 9.72
CA PHE A 215 12.22 -5.74 10.04
C PHE A 215 12.74 -5.53 11.46
N SER A 216 12.42 -6.41 12.41
CA SER A 216 12.89 -6.33 13.80
C SER A 216 14.29 -6.92 14.00
N SER A 217 14.89 -7.45 12.93
CA SER A 217 16.21 -8.04 13.02
C SER A 217 17.29 -6.97 13.27
N PRO A 218 18.31 -7.25 14.11
CA PRO A 218 19.34 -6.26 14.43
C PRO A 218 20.09 -5.74 13.21
N TRP A 219 20.37 -6.61 12.23
CA TRP A 219 21.08 -6.19 11.01
C TRP A 219 20.27 -5.18 10.20
N PHE A 220 18.95 -5.38 10.09
CA PHE A 220 18.08 -4.49 9.32
C PHE A 220 17.86 -3.18 10.08
N LEU A 221 17.47 -3.26 11.35
CA LEU A 221 17.21 -2.09 12.19
C LEU A 221 18.38 -1.12 12.23
N LEU A 222 19.60 -1.65 12.38
CA LEU A 222 20.81 -0.85 12.53
C LEU A 222 21.42 -0.42 11.18
N ALA A 223 20.85 -0.83 10.05
CA ALA A 223 21.38 -0.49 8.73
C ALA A 223 21.10 0.96 8.30
N ALA A 224 19.99 1.55 8.76
CA ALA A 224 19.62 2.93 8.48
C ALA A 224 18.83 3.53 9.66
N SER A 225 18.93 4.84 9.84
CA SER A 225 18.25 5.56 10.93
C SER A 225 16.74 5.37 10.89
N ASP A 226 16.14 5.23 9.70
CA ASP A 226 14.69 5.31 9.52
C ASP A 226 14.01 3.93 9.51
N ASN A 227 14.80 2.84 9.49
CA ASN A 227 14.27 1.47 9.38
C ASN A 227 13.37 1.08 10.56
N HIS A 228 13.54 1.72 11.72
CA HIS A 228 12.70 1.49 12.89
C HIS A 228 11.22 1.86 12.63
N HIS A 229 10.94 2.81 11.74
CA HIS A 229 9.56 3.20 11.41
C HIS A 229 8.71 2.02 10.92
N LEU A 230 9.29 1.12 10.11
CA LEU A 230 8.60 -0.07 9.60
C LEU A 230 8.16 -1.02 10.73
N VAL A 231 9.00 -1.15 11.76
CA VAL A 231 8.69 -1.95 12.96
C VAL A 231 7.58 -1.28 13.77
N PHE A 232 7.64 0.05 13.93
CA PHE A 232 6.58 0.81 14.59
C PHE A 232 5.23 0.64 13.91
N PHE A 233 5.16 0.71 12.58
CA PHE A 233 3.90 0.48 11.86
C PHE A 233 3.34 -0.93 12.10
N LEU A 234 4.18 -1.97 12.10
CA LEU A 234 3.70 -3.33 12.37
C LEU A 234 3.25 -3.53 13.81
N LEU A 235 3.97 -2.97 14.79
CA LEU A 235 3.56 -3.00 16.19
C LEU A 235 2.23 -2.29 16.40
N GLU A 236 2.05 -1.12 15.78
CA GLU A 236 0.79 -0.38 15.82
C GLU A 236 -0.35 -1.19 15.21
N ALA A 237 -0.13 -1.83 14.06
CA ALA A 237 -1.13 -2.70 13.45
C ALA A 237 -1.50 -3.89 14.35
N PHE A 238 -0.52 -4.53 15.01
CA PHE A 238 -0.78 -5.60 15.97
C PHE A 238 -1.56 -5.11 17.18
N ASN A 239 -1.18 -3.95 17.74
CA ASN A 239 -1.89 -3.33 18.84
C ASN A 239 -3.34 -3.04 18.48
N ASN A 240 -3.60 -2.45 17.31
CA ASN A 240 -4.95 -2.17 16.83
C ASN A 240 -5.78 -3.46 16.65
N LEU A 241 -5.20 -4.51 16.07
CA LEU A 241 -5.89 -5.79 15.87
C LEU A 241 -6.24 -6.45 17.20
N ILE A 242 -5.32 -6.43 18.17
CA ILE A 242 -5.54 -6.98 19.52
C ILE A 242 -6.52 -6.11 20.30
N GLN A 243 -6.43 -4.79 20.22
CA GLN A 243 -7.24 -3.87 21.00
C GLN A 243 -8.71 -3.85 20.55
N TYR A 244 -8.95 -3.81 19.23
CA TYR A 244 -10.30 -3.59 18.69
C TYR A 244 -10.96 -4.85 18.13
N GLN A 245 -10.18 -5.86 17.72
CA GLN A 245 -10.67 -7.03 17.00
C GLN A 245 -10.11 -8.35 17.55
N PHE A 246 -9.83 -8.42 18.86
CA PHE A 246 -9.30 -9.62 19.51
C PHE A 246 -10.14 -10.86 19.22
N ASP A 247 -11.46 -10.75 19.42
CA ASP A 247 -12.40 -11.88 19.40
C ASP A 247 -12.37 -12.66 18.07
N GLY A 248 -12.18 -11.96 16.95
CA GLY A 248 -12.16 -12.58 15.62
C GLY A 248 -10.76 -12.89 15.08
N ASN A 249 -9.69 -12.38 15.70
CA ASN A 249 -8.31 -12.53 15.23
C ASN A 249 -7.49 -13.53 16.05
N ALA A 250 -8.11 -14.64 16.47
CA ALA A 250 -7.42 -15.72 17.19
C ALA A 250 -6.20 -16.27 16.42
N ASN A 251 -6.26 -16.32 15.09
CA ASN A 251 -5.13 -16.75 14.24
C ASN A 251 -3.90 -15.84 14.41
N LEU A 252 -4.10 -14.53 14.49
CA LEU A 252 -3.01 -13.57 14.72
C LEU A 252 -2.41 -13.76 16.10
N VAL A 253 -3.26 -13.80 17.13
CA VAL A 253 -2.83 -13.98 18.53
C VAL A 253 -2.06 -15.28 18.69
N TYR A 254 -2.56 -16.38 18.12
CA TYR A 254 -1.86 -17.66 18.10
C TYR A 254 -0.49 -17.57 17.43
N THR A 255 -0.40 -16.89 16.28
CA THR A 255 0.88 -16.72 15.57
C THR A 255 1.87 -15.87 16.39
N ILE A 256 1.40 -14.83 17.08
CA ILE A 256 2.21 -14.01 18.01
C ILE A 256 2.76 -14.85 19.15
N ILE A 257 1.93 -15.68 19.78
CA ILE A 257 2.38 -16.57 20.87
C ILE A 257 3.43 -17.56 20.38
N ARG A 258 3.22 -18.15 19.19
CA ARG A 258 4.17 -19.09 18.57
C ARG A 258 5.52 -18.43 18.28
N LYS A 259 5.51 -17.17 17.82
CA LYS A 259 6.72 -16.39 17.49
C LYS A 259 7.13 -15.38 18.56
N ARG A 260 6.70 -15.54 19.82
CA ARG A 260 6.99 -14.59 20.92
C ARG A 260 8.46 -14.23 21.08
N GLN A 261 9.37 -15.14 20.72
CA GLN A 261 10.81 -14.92 20.80
C GLN A 261 11.30 -13.77 19.91
N VAL A 262 10.61 -13.47 18.81
CA VAL A 262 10.92 -12.31 17.96
C VAL A 262 10.70 -11.01 18.74
N PHE A 263 9.62 -10.93 19.50
CA PHE A 263 9.29 -9.77 20.34
C PHE A 263 10.27 -9.63 21.52
N PHE A 264 10.63 -10.74 22.18
CA PHE A 264 11.65 -10.71 23.23
C PHE A 264 13.05 -10.34 22.71
N SER A 265 13.38 -10.75 21.49
CA SER A 265 14.64 -10.38 20.85
C SER A 265 14.69 -8.89 20.54
N LEU A 266 13.57 -8.31 20.10
CA LEU A 266 13.44 -6.87 19.87
C LEU A 266 13.50 -6.07 21.19
N SER A 267 12.86 -6.55 22.26
CA SER A 267 12.91 -5.86 23.57
C SER A 267 14.31 -5.90 24.19
N ASN A 268 15.06 -6.96 23.93
CA ASN A 268 16.43 -7.15 24.41
C ASN A 268 17.48 -6.66 23.40
N LEU A 269 17.09 -5.80 22.45
CA LEU A 269 18.02 -5.27 21.46
C LEU A 269 19.17 -4.54 22.17
N ALA A 270 20.40 -4.84 21.74
CA ALA A 270 21.57 -4.28 22.36
C ALA A 270 21.63 -2.75 22.15
N THR A 271 21.72 -2.00 23.23
CA THR A 271 21.71 -0.53 23.23
C THR A 271 23.12 0.06 23.35
N ASP A 272 24.13 -0.73 23.70
CA ASP A 272 25.49 -0.26 23.86
C ASP A 272 26.26 -0.22 22.52
N SER A 273 26.99 0.87 22.30
CA SER A 273 27.74 1.11 21.05
C SER A 273 28.77 0.00 20.75
N GLN A 274 29.31 -0.66 21.78
CA GLN A 274 30.31 -1.72 21.63
C GLN A 274 29.70 -3.05 21.14
N THR A 275 28.54 -3.48 21.64
CA THR A 275 27.84 -4.66 21.10
C THR A 275 27.23 -4.37 19.74
N ILE A 276 26.73 -3.16 19.49
CA ILE A 276 26.22 -2.74 18.17
C ILE A 276 27.34 -2.86 17.12
N ALA A 277 28.55 -2.39 17.42
CA ALA A 277 29.72 -2.54 16.55
C ALA A 277 30.10 -4.02 16.33
N LYS A 278 29.96 -4.88 17.35
CA LYS A 278 30.23 -6.31 17.21
C LYS A 278 29.17 -7.02 16.36
N LEU A 279 27.89 -6.64 16.48
CA LEU A 279 26.78 -7.23 15.73
C LEU A 279 26.82 -6.83 14.24
N SER A 280 27.19 -5.59 13.94
CA SER A 280 27.38 -5.13 12.56
C SER A 280 28.56 -5.82 11.87
N VAL A 281 29.68 -6.04 12.58
CA VAL A 281 30.87 -6.73 12.06
C VAL A 281 30.65 -8.25 11.94
N ARG A 282 29.96 -8.89 12.88
CA ARG A 282 29.71 -10.35 12.83
C ARG A 282 28.85 -10.75 11.63
N ASN A 283 27.88 -9.92 11.27
CA ASN A 283 27.04 -10.13 10.08
C ASN A 283 27.80 -9.91 8.76
N ALA A 284 28.87 -9.09 8.76
CA ALA A 284 29.75 -8.91 7.60
C ALA A 284 30.67 -10.12 7.35
N ASN A 285 31.04 -10.85 8.41
CA ASN A 285 31.94 -12.02 8.32
C ASN A 285 31.23 -13.33 7.96
N THR A 286 29.93 -13.48 8.23
CA THR A 286 29.12 -14.59 7.70
C THR A 286 28.90 -14.51 6.20
N THR A 287 29.07 -13.33 5.59
CA THR A 287 28.95 -13.10 4.15
C THR A 287 30.24 -13.33 3.33
N SER A 288 31.40 -13.53 3.97
CA SER A 288 32.69 -13.63 3.27
C SER A 288 33.17 -15.06 2.99
N THR A 289 32.45 -16.11 3.45
CA THR A 289 32.87 -17.51 3.27
C THR A 289 32.30 -18.20 2.04
N SER A 290 31.47 -17.52 1.24
CA SER A 290 30.97 -18.05 -0.03
C SER A 290 31.00 -16.99 -1.13
N SER A 291 31.90 -17.19 -2.11
CA SER A 291 32.02 -16.50 -3.40
C SER A 291 33.10 -15.40 -3.50
N LYS A 292 34.36 -15.82 -3.72
CA LYS A 292 35.33 -15.01 -4.48
C LYS A 292 34.91 -14.98 -5.96
N LYS A 293 34.39 -13.85 -6.44
CA LYS A 293 34.56 -13.33 -7.81
C LYS A 293 34.14 -11.86 -7.84
N ASN A 294 35.02 -11.03 -8.40
CA ASN A 294 34.90 -9.57 -8.54
C ASN A 294 33.55 -9.14 -9.14
N ILE A 295 32.98 -8.04 -8.63
CA ILE A 295 32.33 -6.92 -9.35
C ILE A 295 31.78 -5.90 -8.32
N ASP A 296 32.15 -4.63 -8.54
CA ASP A 296 31.58 -3.35 -8.11
C ASP A 296 30.79 -3.23 -6.78
N THR A 297 31.45 -2.56 -5.85
CA THR A 297 30.94 -1.99 -4.60
C THR A 297 29.84 -0.96 -4.83
N SER A 298 28.58 -1.40 -4.85
CA SER A 298 27.39 -0.58 -4.49
C SER A 298 26.10 -1.40 -4.27
N THR A 299 26.07 -2.71 -4.58
CA THR A 299 24.80 -3.45 -4.78
C THR A 299 24.45 -4.47 -3.68
N ASN A 300 25.24 -4.60 -2.61
CA ASN A 300 25.26 -5.83 -1.81
C ASN A 300 24.42 -5.87 -0.51
N LYS A 301 23.74 -4.79 -0.13
CA LYS A 301 23.03 -4.73 1.18
C LYS A 301 21.57 -5.22 1.16
N GLN A 302 20.91 -5.22 -0.01
CA GLN A 302 19.47 -5.52 -0.12
C GLN A 302 19.13 -6.88 -0.73
N THR A 303 20.05 -7.49 -1.49
CA THR A 303 19.99 -8.90 -1.89
C THR A 303 19.86 -9.83 -0.67
N ILE A 304 20.37 -9.40 0.49
CA ILE A 304 20.37 -10.15 1.75
C ILE A 304 18.98 -10.17 2.43
N PHE A 305 18.19 -9.09 2.31
CA PHE A 305 16.79 -9.09 2.74
C PHE A 305 16.02 -10.17 1.96
N GLN A 306 16.19 -10.21 0.64
CA GLN A 306 15.54 -11.21 -0.21
C GLN A 306 16.01 -12.67 0.04
N THR A 307 17.25 -12.90 0.50
CA THR A 307 17.73 -14.25 0.86
C THR A 307 17.28 -14.70 2.24
N ASN A 308 17.21 -13.80 3.23
CA ASN A 308 16.79 -14.14 4.60
C ASN A 308 15.27 -14.32 4.76
N LEU A 309 14.46 -13.79 3.82
CA LEU A 309 12.99 -13.93 3.82
C LEU A 309 12.44 -15.17 3.09
N LYS A 310 13.29 -16.11 2.64
CA LYS A 310 12.85 -17.39 2.08
C LYS A 310 12.66 -18.42 3.21
N SER A 311 11.44 -18.60 3.71
CA SER A 311 11.12 -19.67 4.66
C SER A 311 10.94 -21.05 3.98
N PRO A 312 11.23 -22.17 4.66
CA PRO A 312 10.87 -23.52 4.22
C PRO A 312 9.36 -23.76 4.35
N ALA A 313 8.80 -24.62 3.49
CA ALA A 313 7.39 -24.95 3.44
C ALA A 313 6.94 -25.87 4.60
N ASN A 314 5.72 -25.62 5.09
CA ASN A 314 4.78 -26.49 5.82
C ASN A 314 5.28 -27.29 7.04
N ASP A 315 4.90 -26.84 8.24
CA ASP A 315 4.64 -27.70 9.40
C ASP A 315 3.63 -27.01 10.37
N GLU A 316 2.38 -27.47 10.36
CA GLU A 316 1.44 -27.41 11.50
C GLU A 316 1.82 -28.55 12.46
N PRO A 317 1.77 -28.41 13.81
CA PRO A 317 0.50 -28.58 14.52
C PRO A 317 0.35 -28.03 15.98
N GLN A 318 -0.91 -28.03 16.41
CA GLN A 318 -1.52 -28.29 17.74
C GLN A 318 -1.35 -27.35 18.95
N LEU A 319 -2.47 -27.28 19.68
CA LEU A 319 -2.94 -26.25 20.60
C LEU A 319 -2.87 -26.78 22.04
N ASN A 320 -2.29 -26.02 22.97
CA ASN A 320 -2.53 -26.23 24.40
C ASN A 320 -2.95 -24.91 25.06
N LYS A 321 -4.09 -25.00 25.74
CA LYS A 321 -4.80 -23.92 26.42
C LYS A 321 -4.17 -23.65 27.78
N ASP A 322 -4.03 -22.37 28.09
CA ASP A 322 -4.45 -21.73 29.34
C ASP A 322 -3.62 -20.46 29.51
N PHE A 323 -4.27 -19.30 29.65
CA PHE A 323 -3.89 -18.26 30.60
C PHE A 323 -4.87 -17.09 30.58
N SER A 324 -5.32 -16.72 31.78
CA SER A 324 -6.31 -15.68 32.07
C SER A 324 -5.67 -14.29 32.15
N LEU A 325 -6.36 -13.26 31.64
CA LEU A 325 -5.93 -11.86 31.58
C LEU A 325 -6.50 -11.02 32.74
N GLN A 326 -5.69 -10.11 33.28
CA GLN A 326 -6.14 -8.95 34.05
C GLN A 326 -5.69 -7.66 33.34
N GLN A 327 -6.65 -6.76 33.12
CA GLN A 327 -6.56 -5.48 32.41
C GLN A 327 -6.12 -4.34 33.32
N GLN A 328 -5.37 -3.39 32.77
CA GLN A 328 -5.34 -2.01 33.25
C GLN A 328 -5.20 -1.01 32.08
N GLN A 329 -6.04 0.02 32.11
CA GLN A 329 -6.24 1.06 31.10
C GLN A 329 -5.30 2.27 31.30
N SER A 330 -4.90 2.95 30.22
CA SER A 330 -4.85 4.43 30.20
C SER A 330 -4.67 5.05 28.79
N ASN A 331 -5.69 5.81 28.41
CA ASN A 331 -5.80 7.08 27.65
C ASN A 331 -4.91 7.45 26.43
N SER A 332 -5.63 7.81 25.38
CA SER A 332 -5.25 8.16 24.00
C SER A 332 -5.69 9.58 23.64
N SER A 333 -4.76 10.48 23.25
CA SER A 333 -5.12 11.78 22.64
C SER A 333 -4.09 12.38 21.64
N SER A 334 -3.00 11.69 21.26
CA SER A 334 -1.90 12.34 20.51
C SER A 334 -1.79 11.96 19.02
N THR A 335 -2.62 11.04 18.52
CA THR A 335 -2.39 10.35 17.23
C THR A 335 -2.95 11.07 15.98
N VAL A 336 -3.75 12.12 16.13
CA VAL A 336 -4.42 12.77 14.97
C VAL A 336 -3.55 13.84 14.28
N LEU A 337 -2.52 14.36 14.95
CA LEU A 337 -1.73 15.49 14.41
C LEU A 337 -0.58 15.08 13.48
N LEU A 338 -0.05 13.86 13.59
CA LEU A 338 1.12 13.42 12.81
C LEU A 338 0.76 12.97 11.38
N SER A 339 -0.44 12.41 11.16
CA SER A 339 -0.87 11.91 9.84
C SER A 339 -1.12 13.03 8.82
N ASN A 340 -1.53 14.22 9.27
CA ASN A 340 -1.83 15.34 8.37
C ASN A 340 -0.56 16.11 7.94
N ALA A 341 0.52 16.04 8.71
CA ALA A 341 1.78 16.69 8.38
C ALA A 341 2.54 15.94 7.26
N MET A 342 2.57 14.60 7.28
CA MET A 342 3.28 13.80 6.27
C MET A 342 2.69 13.93 4.86
N ILE A 343 1.36 14.09 4.74
CA ILE A 343 0.69 14.27 3.45
C ILE A 343 1.04 15.62 2.82
N ALA A 344 1.29 16.66 3.64
CA ALA A 344 1.68 17.98 3.15
C ALA A 344 3.15 18.03 2.71
N THR A 345 4.06 17.35 3.41
CA THR A 345 5.50 17.44 3.12
C THR A 345 5.94 16.69 1.86
N LEU A 346 5.19 15.67 1.42
CA LEU A 346 5.47 14.93 0.19
C LEU A 346 4.94 15.60 -1.10
N ALA A 347 4.18 16.69 -0.98
CA ALA A 347 3.63 17.43 -2.12
C ALA A 347 4.52 18.59 -2.61
N GLU A 348 5.58 18.96 -1.87
CA GLU A 348 6.38 20.17 -2.13
C GLU A 348 7.88 19.90 -2.42
N THR A 349 8.23 18.76 -3.01
CA THR A 349 9.58 18.60 -3.59
C THR A 349 9.55 18.92 -5.09
N PRO A 350 10.07 20.10 -5.53
CA PRO A 350 10.26 20.34 -6.95
C PRO A 350 11.43 19.47 -7.45
N CYS A 351 11.16 18.63 -8.45
CA CYS A 351 12.21 18.00 -9.23
C CYS A 351 13.08 19.10 -9.87
N LYS A 352 14.36 19.11 -9.53
CA LYS A 352 15.41 19.73 -10.36
C LYS A 352 15.96 18.71 -11.33
#